data_AF-A0A2W2J297-F1
#
_entry.id   AF-A0A2W2J297-F1
#
_cell.length_a   1.000
_cell.length_b   1.000
_cell.length_c   1.000
_cell.angle_alpha   90.00
_cell.angle_beta   90.00
_cell.angle_gamma   90.00
#
_symmetry.space_group_name_H-M   'P 1'
#
loop_
_entity.id
_entity.type
_entity.pdbx_description
1 polymer ?
#
loop_
_entity_poly.entity_id
_entity_poly.type
_entity_poly.pdbx_seq_one_letter_code
_entity_poly.pdbx_strand_id
1 'polypeptide(L)'
;MGLYFRHNEDGTTTGRNEESGFAVTLADEEEVKRRLYEDAGWEYTPPPPPVPPGFHRFSLVDDAFDAGGFGDERYAGLREDPPAGCVPADWGRFALECERPGKSLLDAVTGTVAEIRREHGLVMNSLGIEKPQEWFGGEKNGYAAQIVAHLLLMAAHRASLLGYGRKDLVRLLDAAGAE
;
A
#
# COMPACT_ATOMS: atom_id res chain seq x y z
N MET A 1 -22.74 9.75 -2.13
CA MET A 1 -22.33 10.96 -1.40
C MET A 1 -20.83 10.90 -1.28
N GLY A 2 -20.12 11.85 -1.87
CA GLY A 2 -18.67 11.83 -1.93
C GLY A 2 -18.09 13.16 -2.39
N LEU A 3 -16.80 13.32 -2.11
CA LEU A 3 -16.00 14.42 -2.60
C LEU A 3 -15.49 14.05 -3.99
N TYR A 4 -15.72 14.91 -4.98
CA TYR A 4 -15.26 14.71 -6.35
C TYR A 4 -14.09 15.65 -6.65
N PHE A 5 -13.08 15.12 -7.34
CA PHE A 5 -11.90 15.86 -7.77
C PHE A 5 -11.74 15.75 -9.27
N ARG A 6 -11.44 16.89 -9.91
CA ARG A 6 -11.12 16.96 -11.34
C ARG A 6 -9.86 17.79 -11.55
N HIS A 7 -8.88 17.20 -12.22
CA HIS A 7 -7.73 17.93 -12.73
C HIS A 7 -8.10 18.57 -14.07
N ASN A 8 -7.93 19.88 -14.16
CA ASN A 8 -8.22 20.68 -15.35
C ASN A 8 -6.97 20.79 -16.24
N GLU A 9 -7.19 21.06 -17.53
CA GLU A 9 -6.10 21.19 -18.51
C GLU A 9 -5.21 22.42 -18.24
N ASP A 10 -5.72 23.41 -17.51
CA ASP A 10 -5.01 24.64 -17.11
C ASP A 10 -4.09 24.45 -15.88
N GLY A 11 -4.00 23.22 -15.36
CA GLY A 11 -3.18 22.87 -14.19
C GLY A 11 -3.85 23.14 -12.85
N THR A 12 -5.11 23.58 -12.82
CA THR A 12 -5.89 23.68 -11.58
C THR A 12 -6.61 22.39 -11.23
N THR A 13 -6.94 22.23 -9.95
CA THR A 13 -7.82 21.15 -9.47
C THR A 13 -9.14 21.76 -9.01
N THR A 14 -10.25 21.17 -9.46
CA THR A 14 -11.60 21.48 -9.00
C THR A 14 -12.10 20.39 -8.06
N GLY A 15 -12.43 20.78 -6.84
CA GLY A 15 -13.08 19.94 -5.84
C GLY A 15 -14.56 20.27 -5.71
N ARG A 16 -15.42 19.25 -5.58
CA ARG A 16 -16.86 19.43 -5.34
C ARG A 16 -17.35 18.49 -4.24
N ASN A 17 -18.09 19.04 -3.28
CA ASN A 17 -18.90 18.28 -2.35
C ASN A 17 -20.32 18.18 -2.92
N GLU A 18 -20.76 16.96 -3.24
CA GLU A 18 -22.11 16.75 -3.80
C GLU A 18 -23.23 16.97 -2.78
N GLU A 19 -22.94 16.86 -1.48
CA GLU A 19 -23.94 16.95 -0.42
C GLU A 19 -24.28 18.40 -0.08
N SER A 20 -23.26 19.23 0.14
CA SER A 20 -23.43 20.66 0.44
C SER A 20 -23.59 21.53 -0.82
N GLY A 21 -23.18 21.01 -1.98
CA GLY A 21 -23.07 21.77 -3.22
C GLY A 21 -21.83 22.69 -3.27
N PHE A 22 -20.97 22.65 -2.26
CA PHE A 22 -19.72 23.41 -2.21
C PHE A 22 -18.77 23.00 -3.35
N ALA A 23 -18.12 23.99 -3.97
CA ALA A 23 -17.12 23.77 -4.99
C ALA A 23 -15.99 24.78 -4.87
N VAL A 24 -14.76 24.32 -5.10
CA VAL A 24 -13.56 25.16 -5.04
C VAL A 24 -12.59 24.74 -6.15
N THR A 25 -11.98 25.73 -6.81
CA THR A 25 -10.98 25.52 -7.86
C THR A 25 -9.73 26.30 -7.53
N LEU A 26 -8.60 25.61 -7.36
CA LEU A 26 -7.31 26.22 -7.03
C LEU A 26 -6.17 25.49 -7.76
N ALA A 27 -5.03 26.16 -7.89
CA ALA A 27 -3.81 25.53 -8.41
C ALA A 27 -3.17 24.55 -7.40
N ASP A 28 -3.38 24.78 -6.11
CA ASP A 28 -2.93 23.88 -5.04
C ASP A 28 -4.00 22.82 -4.76
N GLU A 29 -3.71 21.58 -5.18
CA GLU A 29 -4.60 20.44 -4.97
C GLU A 29 -4.84 20.12 -3.49
N GLU A 30 -3.84 20.30 -2.62
CA GLU A 30 -3.98 19.99 -1.20
C GLU A 30 -4.89 21.01 -0.51
N GLU A 31 -4.83 22.27 -0.91
CA GLU A 31 -5.77 23.29 -0.44
C GLU A 31 -7.21 23.01 -0.90
N VAL A 32 -7.40 22.45 -2.10
CA VAL A 32 -8.71 21.99 -2.58
C VAL A 32 -9.24 20.85 -1.70
N LYS A 33 -8.40 19.86 -1.41
CA LYS A 33 -8.76 18.72 -0.52
C LYS A 33 -9.10 19.21 0.88
N ARG A 34 -8.25 20.03 1.49
CA ARG A 34 -8.46 20.57 2.84
C ARG A 34 -9.82 21.27 2.97
N ARG A 35 -10.14 22.16 2.03
CA ARG A 35 -11.42 22.89 2.04
C ARG A 35 -12.64 21.99 1.85
N LEU A 36 -12.53 20.95 1.03
CA LEU A 36 -13.61 19.98 0.86
C LEU A 36 -13.86 19.14 2.11
N TYR A 37 -12.80 18.72 2.80
CA TYR A 37 -12.91 18.00 4.07
C TYR A 37 -13.49 18.90 5.16
N GLU A 38 -13.01 20.15 5.28
CA GLU A 38 -13.56 21.14 6.19
C GLU A 38 -15.05 21.39 5.95
N ASP A 39 -15.48 21.52 4.69
CA ASP A 39 -16.88 21.68 4.31
C ASP A 39 -17.74 20.44 4.63
N ALA A 40 -17.18 19.23 4.45
CA ALA A 40 -17.85 17.98 4.83
C ALA A 40 -17.88 17.74 6.35
N GLY A 41 -17.24 18.61 7.15
CA GLY A 41 -17.07 18.41 8.59
C GLY A 41 -16.16 17.22 8.93
N TRP A 42 -15.32 16.79 7.98
CA TRP A 42 -14.38 15.69 8.15
C TRP A 42 -13.02 16.21 8.61
N GLU A 43 -12.34 15.46 9.47
CA GLU A 43 -10.97 15.76 9.83
C GLU A 43 -10.07 15.58 8.61
N TYR A 44 -9.37 16.65 8.22
CA TYR A 44 -8.38 16.60 7.14
C TYR A 44 -7.03 16.24 7.73
N THR A 45 -6.53 15.06 7.38
CA THR A 45 -5.15 14.67 7.66
C THR A 45 -4.29 15.05 6.46
N PRO A 46 -3.36 16.01 6.57
CA PRO A 46 -2.47 16.35 5.47
C PRO A 46 -1.63 15.15 5.05
N PRO A 47 -1.24 15.05 3.77
CA PRO A 47 -0.37 13.98 3.33
C PRO A 47 0.96 14.05 4.10
N PRO A 48 1.53 12.89 4.47
CA PRO A 48 2.78 12.86 5.21
C PRO A 48 3.91 13.49 4.37
N PRO A 49 4.91 14.13 5.01
CA PRO A 49 5.96 14.88 4.32
C PRO A 49 6.69 14.00 3.29
N PRO A 50 7.27 14.56 2.22
CA PRO A 50 8.00 13.78 1.24
C PRO A 50 9.20 13.09 1.90
N VAL A 51 9.44 11.83 1.52
CA VAL A 51 10.60 11.07 1.99
C VAL A 51 11.89 11.62 1.38
N PRO A 52 13.04 11.49 2.07
CA PRO A 52 14.34 11.90 1.53
C PRO A 52 14.66 11.19 0.19
N PRO A 53 15.47 11.79 -0.69
CA PRO A 53 15.91 11.12 -1.90
C PRO A 53 16.54 9.74 -1.62
N GLY A 54 16.06 8.71 -2.32
CA GLY A 54 16.51 7.32 -2.14
C GLY A 54 15.79 6.56 -1.02
N PHE A 55 14.88 7.20 -0.28
CA PHE A 55 13.95 6.55 0.63
C PHE A 55 12.60 6.35 -0.05
N HIS A 56 11.88 5.31 0.39
CA HIS A 56 10.56 4.95 -0.11
C HIS A 56 9.64 4.69 1.08
N ARG A 57 8.44 5.27 1.03
CA ARG A 57 7.38 5.02 2.01
C ARG A 57 6.44 3.94 1.49
N PHE A 58 6.16 2.93 2.31
CA PHE A 58 5.21 1.87 2.00
C PHE A 58 4.70 1.19 3.27
N SER A 59 3.62 0.42 3.13
CA SER A 59 3.10 -0.41 4.21
C SER A 59 3.31 -1.89 3.89
N LEU A 60 3.49 -2.72 4.91
CA LEU A 60 3.48 -4.16 4.80
C LEU A 60 2.40 -4.73 5.70
N VAL A 61 1.62 -5.67 5.19
CA VAL A 61 0.52 -6.30 5.90
C VAL A 61 0.68 -7.81 5.79
N ASP A 62 0.45 -8.48 6.92
CA ASP A 62 0.25 -9.92 6.95
C ASP A 62 -1.24 -10.21 6.73
N ASP A 63 -1.60 -10.40 5.47
CA ASP A 63 -2.96 -10.60 5.02
C ASP A 63 -3.33 -12.09 4.97
N ALA A 64 -2.97 -12.83 6.02
CA ALA A 64 -3.46 -14.20 6.18
C ALA A 64 -4.88 -14.16 6.78
N PHE A 65 -5.81 -14.89 6.16
CA PHE A 65 -7.25 -14.89 6.51
C PHE A 65 -7.54 -15.27 7.97
N ASP A 66 -6.62 -16.01 8.61
CA ASP A 66 -6.69 -16.45 10.00
C ASP A 66 -5.61 -15.80 10.88
N ALA A 67 -4.92 -14.77 10.40
CA ALA A 67 -3.97 -14.03 11.23
C ALA A 67 -4.70 -13.43 12.42
N GLY A 68 -4.20 -13.66 13.63
CA GLY A 68 -4.66 -12.93 14.79
C GLY A 68 -4.48 -11.43 14.56
N GLY A 69 -5.26 -10.63 15.29
CA GLY A 69 -5.15 -9.17 15.23
C GLY A 69 -3.75 -8.68 15.61
N PHE A 70 -3.55 -7.36 15.61
CA PHE A 70 -2.28 -6.71 15.99
C PHE A 70 -1.65 -7.25 17.29
N GLY A 71 -2.50 -7.74 18.22
CA GLY A 71 -2.14 -8.34 19.50
C GLY A 71 -1.40 -9.69 19.47
N ASP A 72 -1.48 -10.44 18.37
CA ASP A 72 -1.06 -11.86 18.29
C ASP A 72 0.41 -12.05 18.70
N GLU A 73 0.68 -13.11 19.47
CA GLU A 73 2.02 -13.48 19.97
C GLU A 73 3.01 -13.73 18.83
N ARG A 74 2.53 -14.17 17.66
CA ARG A 74 3.37 -14.34 16.45
C ARG A 74 4.07 -13.04 16.03
N TYR A 75 3.49 -11.88 16.37
CA TYR A 75 4.03 -10.56 16.03
C TYR A 75 4.82 -9.93 17.19
N ALA A 76 4.95 -10.59 18.34
CA ALA A 76 5.63 -10.03 19.50
C ALA A 76 7.07 -9.59 19.18
N GLY A 77 7.86 -10.47 18.56
CA GLY A 77 9.25 -10.14 18.19
C GLY A 77 9.35 -8.98 17.20
N LEU A 78 8.45 -8.92 16.21
CA LEU A 78 8.43 -7.84 15.21
C LEU A 78 7.89 -6.52 15.76
N ARG A 79 7.07 -6.56 16.84
CA ARG A 79 6.63 -5.36 17.58
C ARG A 79 7.72 -4.80 18.48
N GLU A 80 8.49 -5.68 19.12
CA GLU A 80 9.57 -5.30 20.02
C GLU A 80 10.81 -4.80 19.25
N ASP A 81 11.14 -5.42 18.12
CA ASP A 81 12.31 -5.09 17.32
C ASP A 81 11.96 -5.04 15.82
N PRO A 82 11.21 -4.00 15.36
CA PRO A 82 10.88 -3.85 13.96
C PRO A 82 12.12 -3.47 13.12
N PRO A 83 12.14 -3.85 11.82
CA PRO A 83 13.15 -3.39 10.87
C PRO A 83 13.36 -1.88 10.95
N ALA A 84 14.61 -1.42 10.88
CA ALA A 84 14.91 0.01 11.03
C ALA A 84 14.11 0.84 10.02
N GLY A 85 13.42 1.89 10.50
CA GLY A 85 12.55 2.74 9.68
C GLY A 85 11.13 2.18 9.48
N CYS A 86 10.77 1.05 10.11
CA CYS A 86 9.41 0.54 10.15
C CYS A 86 8.80 0.68 11.55
N VAL A 87 7.50 0.98 11.59
CA VAL A 87 6.72 1.11 12.83
C VAL A 87 5.51 0.18 12.76
N PRO A 88 5.27 -0.66 13.78
CA PRO A 88 4.05 -1.46 13.90
C PRO A 88 2.81 -0.57 13.96
N ALA A 89 1.81 -0.89 13.14
CA ALA A 89 0.54 -0.20 13.07
C ALA A 89 -0.63 -1.20 13.16
N ASP A 90 -1.70 -0.79 13.84
CA ASP A 90 -2.94 -1.56 13.91
C ASP A 90 -3.92 -1.06 12.84
N TRP A 91 -4.06 -1.83 11.76
CA TRP A 91 -5.02 -1.57 10.69
C TRP A 91 -6.23 -2.53 10.76
N GLY A 92 -6.59 -2.98 11.98
CA GLY A 92 -7.51 -4.10 12.21
C GLY A 92 -6.85 -5.48 12.00
N ARG A 93 -5.56 -5.47 11.65
CA ARG A 93 -4.63 -6.59 11.44
C ARG A 93 -3.22 -6.05 11.62
N PHE A 94 -2.24 -6.94 11.76
CA PHE A 94 -0.86 -6.52 11.91
C PHE A 94 -0.32 -5.88 10.62
N ALA A 95 0.13 -4.64 10.74
CA ALA A 95 0.77 -3.90 9.67
C ALA A 95 2.08 -3.26 10.14
N LEU A 96 2.94 -2.93 9.18
CA LEU A 96 4.10 -2.07 9.35
C LEU A 96 3.97 -0.88 8.41
N GLU A 97 4.22 0.31 8.94
CA GLU A 97 4.43 1.52 8.14
C GLU A 97 5.94 1.78 8.05
N CYS A 98 6.48 1.77 6.85
CA CYS A 98 7.92 1.76 6.61
C CYS A 98 8.38 2.96 5.78
N GLU A 99 9.52 3.53 6.17
CA GLU A 99 10.34 4.44 5.37
C GLU A 99 11.74 3.87 5.25
N ARG A 100 12.04 3.30 4.08
CA ARG A 100 13.25 2.48 3.88
C ARG A 100 14.07 2.96 2.70
N PRO A 101 15.41 2.92 2.79
CA PRO A 101 16.26 3.21 1.65
C PRO A 101 16.16 2.11 0.58
N GLY A 102 16.28 2.49 -0.69
CA GLY A 102 16.31 1.55 -1.80
C GLY A 102 16.54 2.24 -3.15
N LYS A 103 17.02 1.49 -4.14
CA LYS A 103 17.17 2.00 -5.51
C LYS A 103 15.82 2.31 -6.16
N SER A 104 14.78 1.63 -5.71
CA SER A 104 13.39 1.80 -6.09
C SER A 104 12.49 1.36 -4.93
N LEU A 105 11.19 1.67 -5.03
CA LEU A 105 10.20 1.17 -4.07
C LEU A 105 10.24 -0.36 -3.98
N LEU A 106 10.30 -1.04 -5.13
CA LEU A 106 10.34 -2.50 -5.18
C LEU A 106 11.60 -3.07 -4.52
N ASP A 107 12.75 -2.41 -4.66
CA ASP A 107 14.00 -2.76 -4.00
C ASP A 107 13.91 -2.60 -2.47
N ALA A 108 13.33 -1.49 -2.00
CA ALA A 108 13.11 -1.24 -0.57
C ALA A 108 12.15 -2.27 0.06
N VAL A 109 11.04 -2.58 -0.62
CA VAL A 109 10.09 -3.62 -0.20
C VAL A 109 10.77 -4.99 -0.17
N THR A 110 11.51 -5.36 -1.23
CA THR A 110 12.23 -6.64 -1.33
C THR A 110 13.20 -6.82 -0.16
N GLY A 111 14.00 -5.80 0.15
CA GLY A 111 14.93 -5.86 1.28
C GLY A 111 14.23 -6.02 2.62
N THR A 112 13.10 -5.32 2.81
CA THR A 112 12.35 -5.32 4.06
C THR A 112 11.64 -6.66 4.32
N VAL A 113 10.98 -7.25 3.30
CA VAL A 113 10.35 -8.57 3.47
C VAL A 113 11.38 -9.67 3.68
N ALA A 114 12.56 -9.58 3.04
CA ALA A 114 13.65 -10.52 3.28
C ALA A 114 14.23 -10.42 4.70
N GLU A 115 14.38 -9.21 5.22
CA GLU A 115 14.81 -8.94 6.61
C GLU A 115 13.80 -9.51 7.61
N ILE A 116 12.52 -9.18 7.45
CA ILE A 116 11.44 -9.68 8.32
C ILE A 116 11.41 -11.22 8.33
N ARG A 117 11.47 -11.84 7.15
CA ARG A 117 11.48 -13.31 7.04
C ARG A 117 12.70 -13.92 7.74
N ARG A 118 13.88 -13.33 7.55
CA ARG A 118 15.13 -13.84 8.14
C ARG A 118 15.14 -13.72 9.66
N GLU A 119 14.67 -12.59 10.19
CA GLU A 119 14.82 -12.23 11.60
C GLU A 119 13.63 -12.67 12.46
N HIS A 120 12.42 -12.69 11.88
CA HIS A 120 11.19 -13.02 12.60
C HIS A 120 10.45 -14.23 12.03
N GLY A 121 10.87 -14.80 10.90
CA GLY A 121 10.20 -15.96 10.30
C GLY A 121 8.82 -15.66 9.73
N LEU A 122 8.47 -14.38 9.55
CA LEU A 122 7.16 -13.93 9.09
C LEU A 122 7.17 -13.63 7.58
N VAL A 123 6.04 -13.88 6.92
CA VAL A 123 5.82 -13.56 5.50
C VAL A 123 4.81 -12.42 5.41
N MET A 124 5.28 -11.24 5.02
CA MET A 124 4.41 -10.11 4.72
C MET A 124 3.97 -10.21 3.25
N ASN A 125 2.67 -10.41 3.00
CA ASN A 125 2.15 -10.81 1.68
C ASN A 125 1.32 -9.70 0.98
N SER A 126 1.16 -8.54 1.61
CA SER A 126 0.34 -7.45 1.09
C SER A 126 0.96 -6.09 1.40
N LEU A 127 0.69 -5.09 0.54
CA LEU A 127 1.00 -3.68 0.79
C LEU A 127 -0.22 -2.91 1.35
N GLY A 128 -1.26 -3.62 1.80
CA GLY A 128 -2.49 -3.02 2.34
C GLY A 128 -3.46 -2.51 1.26
N ILE A 129 -3.39 -3.06 0.04
CA ILE A 129 -4.38 -2.78 -1.02
C ILE A 129 -5.75 -3.27 -0.53
N GLU A 130 -6.79 -2.47 -0.73
CA GLU A 130 -8.14 -2.76 -0.22
C GLU A 130 -8.77 -3.97 -0.93
N LYS A 131 -9.46 -4.82 -0.16
CA LYS A 131 -10.33 -5.91 -0.61
C LYS A 131 -9.74 -7.04 -1.48
N PRO A 132 -8.48 -7.50 -1.28
CA PRO A 132 -7.97 -8.65 -2.02
C PRO A 132 -8.80 -9.91 -1.74
N GLN A 133 -9.41 -10.04 -0.54
CA GLN A 133 -10.23 -11.17 -0.14
C GLN A 133 -11.42 -11.46 -1.08
N GLU A 134 -11.90 -10.46 -1.82
CA GLU A 134 -13.01 -10.62 -2.79
C GLU A 134 -12.57 -11.37 -4.06
N TRP A 135 -11.27 -11.64 -4.21
CA TRP A 135 -10.67 -12.21 -5.42
C TRP A 135 -10.24 -13.68 -5.25
N PHE A 136 -10.63 -14.34 -4.17
CA PHE A 136 -10.20 -15.72 -3.87
C PHE A 136 -11.30 -16.77 -4.08
N GLY A 137 -10.86 -18.00 -4.34
CA GLY A 137 -11.65 -19.23 -4.37
C GLY A 137 -10.73 -20.45 -4.24
N GLY A 138 -11.27 -21.61 -3.84
CA GLY A 138 -10.44 -22.77 -3.43
C GLY A 138 -9.92 -23.66 -4.57
N GLU A 139 -10.37 -23.46 -5.81
CA GLU A 139 -10.11 -24.42 -6.89
C GLU A 139 -8.90 -24.04 -7.76
N LYS A 140 -7.88 -24.92 -7.77
CA LYS A 140 -6.65 -24.80 -8.58
C LYS A 140 -6.88 -24.69 -10.09
N ASN A 141 -8.02 -25.18 -10.59
CA ASN A 141 -8.37 -25.13 -12.01
C ASN A 141 -9.63 -24.27 -12.27
N GLY A 142 -10.08 -23.52 -11.27
CA GLY A 142 -11.30 -22.70 -11.34
C GLY A 142 -11.01 -21.21 -11.50
N TYR A 143 -12.03 -20.40 -11.23
CA TYR A 143 -11.97 -18.94 -11.34
C TYR A 143 -10.83 -18.30 -10.52
N ALA A 144 -10.54 -18.85 -9.34
CA ALA A 144 -9.44 -18.39 -8.50
C ALA A 144 -8.06 -18.49 -9.17
N ALA A 145 -7.80 -19.59 -9.90
CA ALA A 145 -6.55 -19.75 -10.64
C ALA A 145 -6.45 -18.77 -11.82
N GLN A 146 -7.57 -18.44 -12.46
CA GLN A 146 -7.61 -17.40 -13.51
C GLN A 146 -7.27 -16.02 -12.93
N ILE A 147 -7.73 -15.72 -11.72
CA ILE A 147 -7.39 -14.47 -11.02
C ILE A 147 -5.89 -14.41 -10.73
N VAL A 148 -5.29 -15.47 -10.19
CA VAL A 148 -3.84 -15.51 -9.94
C VAL A 148 -3.06 -15.26 -11.23
N ALA A 149 -3.42 -15.95 -12.32
CA ALA A 149 -2.79 -15.74 -13.62
C ALA A 149 -2.98 -14.30 -14.15
N HIS A 150 -4.18 -13.74 -14.01
CA HIS A 150 -4.49 -12.37 -14.39
C HIS A 150 -3.65 -11.35 -13.60
N LEU A 151 -3.54 -11.50 -12.28
CA LEU A 151 -2.75 -10.63 -11.41
C LEU A 151 -1.27 -10.66 -11.78
N LEU A 152 -0.71 -11.83 -12.07
CA LEU A 152 0.69 -11.96 -12.52
C LEU A 152 0.93 -11.27 -13.88
N LEU A 153 0.01 -11.43 -14.83
CA LEU A 153 0.11 -10.77 -16.14
C LEU A 153 0.01 -9.24 -16.00
N MET A 154 -0.93 -8.76 -15.20
CA MET A 154 -1.11 -7.33 -14.92
C MET A 154 0.08 -6.74 -14.18
N ALA A 155 0.63 -7.46 -13.20
CA ALA A 155 1.84 -7.06 -12.49
C ALA A 155 3.03 -6.95 -13.46
N ALA A 156 3.25 -7.95 -14.31
CA ALA A 156 4.33 -7.93 -15.29
C ALA A 156 4.18 -6.79 -16.31
N HIS A 157 2.97 -6.54 -16.81
CA HIS A 157 2.70 -5.44 -17.74
C HIS A 157 2.91 -4.08 -17.09
N ARG A 158 2.39 -3.84 -15.88
CA ARG A 158 2.59 -2.57 -15.16
C ARG A 158 4.05 -2.35 -14.77
N ALA A 159 4.74 -3.42 -14.37
CA ALA A 159 6.17 -3.38 -14.07
C ALA A 159 6.97 -2.86 -15.26
N SER A 160 6.71 -3.35 -16.48
CA SER A 160 7.44 -2.88 -17.66
C SER A 160 7.16 -1.41 -18.00
N LEU A 161 5.93 -0.93 -17.80
CA LEU A 161 5.59 0.49 -17.96
C LEU A 161 6.32 1.39 -16.96
N LEU A 162 6.62 0.88 -15.76
CA LEU A 162 7.35 1.58 -14.70
C LEU A 162 8.87 1.38 -14.78
N GLY A 163 9.37 0.64 -15.77
CA GLY A 163 10.80 0.36 -15.94
C GLY A 163 11.35 -0.77 -15.04
N TYR A 164 10.49 -1.50 -14.32
CA TYR A 164 10.88 -2.70 -13.59
C TYR A 164 11.04 -3.88 -14.56
N GLY A 165 12.13 -4.63 -14.39
CA GLY A 165 12.40 -5.84 -15.14
C GLY A 165 11.81 -7.09 -14.47
N ARG A 166 11.72 -8.19 -15.24
CA ARG A 166 11.35 -9.51 -14.71
C ARG A 166 12.19 -9.91 -13.49
N LYS A 167 13.49 -9.59 -13.49
CA LYS A 167 14.40 -9.92 -12.37
C LYS A 167 14.01 -9.19 -11.08
N ASP A 168 13.40 -8.01 -11.16
CA ASP A 168 12.96 -7.28 -9.97
C ASP A 168 11.75 -7.96 -9.34
N LEU A 169 10.80 -8.39 -10.18
CA LEU A 169 9.62 -9.13 -9.73
C LEU A 169 9.99 -10.48 -9.11
N VAL A 170 10.87 -11.25 -9.76
CA VAL A 170 11.32 -12.55 -9.23
C VAL A 170 12.07 -12.35 -7.91
N ARG A 171 12.93 -11.33 -7.79
CA ARG A 171 13.62 -11.03 -6.53
C ARG A 171 12.65 -10.71 -5.40
N LEU A 172 11.57 -9.97 -5.65
CA LEU A 172 10.53 -9.74 -4.65
C LEU A 172 9.87 -11.06 -4.23
N LEU A 173 9.51 -11.93 -5.19
CA LEU A 173 8.88 -13.23 -4.91
C LEU A 173 9.80 -14.12 -4.05
N ASP A 174 11.08 -14.22 -4.43
CA ASP A 174 12.09 -14.99 -3.70
C ASP A 174 12.31 -14.44 -2.28
N ALA A 175 12.33 -13.12 -2.13
CA ALA A 175 12.50 -12.44 -0.85
C ALA A 175 11.31 -12.67 0.09
N ALA A 176 10.08 -12.55 -0.44
CA ALA A 176 8.86 -12.78 0.33
C ALA A 176 8.76 -14.23 0.83
N GLY A 177 9.37 -15.19 0.12
CA GLY A 177 9.39 -16.59 0.57
C GLY A 177 8.02 -17.27 0.51
N ALA A 178 7.16 -16.83 -0.43
CA ALA A 178 5.91 -17.51 -0.72
C ALA A 178 6.19 -18.84 -1.46
N GLU A 179 5.81 -19.96 -0.84
CA GLU A 179 5.93 -21.33 -1.40
C GLU A 179 4.56 -21.94 -1.72
#